data_AF-A0A959EVJ5-F1
#
_entry.id   AF-A0A959EVJ5-F1
#
_cell.length_a   1.000
_cell.length_b   1.000
_cell.length_c   1.000
_cell.angle_alpha   90.00
_cell.angle_beta   90.00
_cell.angle_gamma   90.00
#
_symmetry.space_group_name_H-M   'P 1'
#
loop_
_entity.id
_entity.type
_entity.pdbx_description
1 polymer ?
#
loop_
_entity_poly.entity_id
_entity_poly.type
_entity_poly.pdbx_seq_one_letter_code
_entity_poly.pdbx_strand_id
1 'polypeptide(L)'
;YYYDQDEYDIDFIKTWGATWQEYGSWADWYPLHDYITNNDMSDPDNYAYVDERLDILSLIDYMIINTHTVCKDWLNWNTAWWRGRNPEGEKLKWRYTLWDLDATFGHYINYTSIPNTTPTADPCDNETYSTSSDPQGHVDLIISLMENETFHSLYVNRYADLLNSYLSCDYMI
;
A
#
# COMPACT_ATOMS: atom_id res chain seq x y z
N TYR A 1 1.97 5.77 20.72
CA TYR A 1 0.84 6.72 20.65
C TYR A 1 -0.20 6.07 19.75
N TYR A 2 -1.41 5.81 20.25
CA TYR A 2 -2.44 5.01 19.55
C TYR A 2 -3.42 5.86 18.72
N TYR A 3 -3.11 7.14 18.50
CA TYR A 3 -3.95 8.07 17.70
C TYR A 3 -5.39 8.24 18.19
N ASP A 4 -5.62 7.94 19.47
CA ASP A 4 -6.95 7.87 20.09
C ASP A 4 -7.90 6.87 19.39
N GLN A 5 -7.32 5.78 18.89
CA GLN A 5 -8.04 4.64 18.33
C GLN A 5 -7.71 3.41 19.20
N ASP A 6 -8.72 2.86 19.87
CA ASP A 6 -8.58 1.64 20.65
C ASP A 6 -8.87 0.37 19.84
N GLU A 7 -8.78 -0.81 20.44
CA GLU A 7 -9.01 -2.08 19.75
C GLU A 7 -10.44 -2.25 19.20
N TYR A 8 -11.40 -1.51 19.74
CA TYR A 8 -12.80 -1.53 19.31
C TYR A 8 -13.14 -0.44 18.30
N ASP A 9 -12.29 0.58 18.22
CA ASP A 9 -12.45 1.73 17.33
C ASP A 9 -11.56 1.66 16.07
N ILE A 10 -11.15 0.46 15.64
CA ILE A 10 -10.41 0.28 14.38
C ILE A 10 -11.07 -0.74 13.46
N ASP A 11 -11.04 -0.44 12.17
CA ASP A 11 -11.14 -1.46 11.14
C ASP A 11 -9.72 -1.86 10.77
N PHE A 12 -9.37 -3.14 10.92
CA PHE A 12 -8.04 -3.65 10.59
C PHE A 12 -8.14 -4.97 9.84
N ILE A 13 -7.60 -4.98 8.62
CA ILE A 13 -7.65 -6.12 7.71
C ILE A 13 -6.23 -6.60 7.46
N LYS A 14 -6.07 -7.92 7.44
CA LYS A 14 -4.78 -8.58 7.25
C LYS A 14 -4.93 -9.71 6.25
N THR A 15 -3.84 -9.98 5.54
CA THR A 15 -3.68 -11.16 4.71
C THR A 15 -2.54 -12.01 5.29
N TRP A 16 -2.67 -13.32 5.17
CA TRP A 16 -1.64 -14.35 5.35
C TRP A 16 -2.28 -15.71 5.00
N GLY A 17 -2.21 -16.09 3.71
CA GLY A 17 -2.88 -17.27 3.16
C GLY A 17 -4.39 -17.12 2.95
N ALA A 18 -5.06 -16.39 3.84
CA ALA A 18 -6.40 -15.85 3.65
C ALA A 18 -6.42 -14.38 4.08
N THR A 19 -7.45 -13.65 3.69
CA THR A 19 -7.73 -12.29 4.16
C THR A 19 -8.81 -12.34 5.25
N TRP A 20 -8.60 -11.66 6.37
CA TRP A 20 -9.56 -11.60 7.48
C TRP A 20 -9.58 -10.20 8.13
N GLN A 21 -10.67 -9.93 8.84
CA GLN A 21 -10.82 -8.75 9.71
C GLN A 21 -10.20 -9.09 11.06
N GLU A 22 -9.01 -8.56 11.35
CA GLU A 22 -8.40 -8.66 12.69
C GLU A 22 -9.27 -7.91 13.70
N TYR A 23 -9.75 -6.72 13.31
CA TYR A 23 -10.69 -5.90 14.05
C TYR A 23 -11.68 -5.21 13.10
N GLY A 24 -12.83 -4.81 13.64
CA GLY A 24 -13.83 -3.99 12.93
C GLY A 24 -14.37 -4.62 11.65
N SER A 25 -14.57 -3.78 10.62
CA SER A 25 -15.24 -4.12 9.37
C SER A 25 -14.44 -3.80 8.12
N TRP A 26 -14.47 -4.70 7.13
CA TRP A 26 -14.01 -4.40 5.77
C TRP A 26 -15.08 -3.78 4.87
N ALA A 27 -16.29 -3.55 5.38
CA ALA A 27 -17.44 -3.18 4.57
C ALA A 27 -17.25 -1.86 3.81
N ASP A 28 -16.47 -0.93 4.36
CA ASP A 28 -16.15 0.35 3.71
C ASP A 28 -14.88 0.30 2.84
N TRP A 29 -14.08 -0.77 2.94
CA TRP A 29 -12.85 -0.93 2.15
C TRP A 29 -13.17 -1.31 0.71
N TYR A 30 -13.93 -2.40 0.51
CA TYR A 30 -14.20 -2.89 -0.84
C TYR A 30 -14.95 -1.90 -1.73
N PRO A 31 -15.96 -1.14 -1.24
CA PRO A 31 -16.57 -0.08 -2.04
C PRO A 31 -15.60 1.04 -2.44
N LEU A 32 -14.62 1.37 -1.58
CA LEU A 32 -13.58 2.33 -1.93
C LEU A 32 -12.62 1.76 -2.99
N HIS A 33 -12.21 0.49 -2.82
CA HIS A 33 -11.39 -0.21 -3.80
C HIS A 33 -12.07 -0.27 -5.17
N ASP A 34 -13.33 -0.69 -5.21
CA ASP A 34 -14.14 -0.75 -6.43
C ASP A 34 -14.31 0.65 -7.04
N TYR A 35 -14.47 1.69 -6.21
CA TYR A 35 -14.56 3.05 -6.72
C TYR A 35 -13.27 3.50 -7.41
N ILE A 36 -12.11 3.24 -6.81
CA ILE A 36 -10.81 3.60 -7.37
C ILE A 36 -10.57 2.87 -8.70
N THR A 37 -10.89 1.58 -8.77
CA THR A 37 -10.56 0.74 -9.93
C THR A 37 -11.57 0.83 -11.07
N ASN A 38 -12.79 1.31 -10.83
CA ASN A 38 -13.85 1.39 -11.84
C ASN A 38 -14.21 2.83 -12.27
N ASN A 39 -13.54 3.85 -11.74
CA ASN A 39 -13.74 5.24 -12.15
C ASN A 39 -12.43 5.85 -12.67
N ASP A 40 -12.56 6.85 -13.54
CA ASP A 40 -11.42 7.60 -14.08
C ASP A 40 -10.79 8.45 -12.97
N MET A 41 -9.58 8.07 -12.53
CA MET A 41 -8.87 8.80 -11.46
C MET A 41 -8.20 10.08 -11.96
N SER A 42 -8.12 10.29 -13.28
CA SER A 42 -7.68 11.58 -13.83
C SER A 42 -8.71 12.68 -13.61
N ASP A 43 -9.98 12.32 -13.34
CA ASP A 43 -11.01 13.26 -12.91
C ASP A 43 -10.73 13.76 -11.48
N PRO A 44 -10.58 15.08 -11.26
CA PRO A 44 -10.27 15.64 -9.96
C PRO A 44 -11.35 15.38 -8.89
N ASP A 45 -12.62 15.26 -9.26
CA ASP A 45 -13.70 15.00 -8.30
C ASP A 45 -13.62 13.55 -7.79
N ASN A 46 -13.31 12.60 -8.67
CA ASN A 46 -13.08 11.21 -8.29
C ASN A 46 -11.85 11.08 -7.39
N TYR A 47 -10.74 11.74 -7.76
CA TYR A 47 -9.53 11.74 -6.95
C TYR A 47 -9.76 12.37 -5.56
N ALA A 48 -10.49 13.48 -5.48
CA ALA A 48 -10.81 14.13 -4.21
C ALA A 48 -11.65 13.21 -3.30
N TYR A 49 -12.64 12.50 -3.85
CA TYR A 49 -13.42 11.51 -3.12
C TYR A 49 -12.53 10.43 -2.49
N VAL A 50 -11.50 9.97 -3.23
CA VAL A 50 -10.55 8.97 -2.76
C VAL A 50 -9.62 9.54 -1.69
N ASP A 51 -9.04 10.73 -1.90
CA ASP A 51 -8.14 11.35 -0.91
C ASP A 51 -8.86 11.57 0.42
N GLU A 52 -10.16 11.90 0.45
CA GLU A 52 -10.92 11.99 1.70
C GLU A 52 -10.98 10.67 2.51
N ARG A 53 -10.77 9.52 1.87
CA ARG A 53 -10.99 8.18 2.45
C ARG A 53 -9.72 7.34 2.56
N LEU A 54 -8.73 7.58 1.70
CA LEU A 54 -7.45 6.89 1.67
C LEU A 54 -6.33 7.88 1.96
N ASP A 55 -5.44 7.54 2.89
CA ASP A 55 -4.21 8.28 3.12
C ASP A 55 -3.25 7.96 1.96
N ILE A 56 -3.28 8.84 0.95
CA ILE A 56 -2.50 8.71 -0.29
C ILE A 56 -1.01 8.52 0.01
N LEU A 57 -0.47 9.32 0.94
CA LEU A 57 0.96 9.23 1.27
C LEU A 57 1.29 7.90 1.95
N SER A 58 0.39 7.37 2.78
CA SER A 58 0.56 6.05 3.38
C SER A 58 0.59 4.93 2.34
N LEU A 59 -0.26 4.99 1.30
CA LEU A 59 -0.21 4.03 0.19
C LEU A 59 1.12 4.17 -0.57
N ILE A 60 1.49 5.40 -0.93
CA ILE A 60 2.73 5.68 -1.68
C ILE A 60 3.96 5.15 -0.92
N ASP A 61 4.09 5.46 0.37
CA ASP A 61 5.22 4.98 1.19
C ASP A 61 5.25 3.46 1.30
N TYR A 62 4.08 2.84 1.45
CA TYR A 62 3.96 1.37 1.50
C TYR A 62 4.42 0.71 0.20
N MET A 63 4.04 1.27 -0.95
CA MET A 63 4.45 0.77 -2.26
C MET A 63 5.95 1.00 -2.51
N ILE A 64 6.47 2.18 -2.17
CA ILE A 64 7.90 2.50 -2.31
C ILE A 64 8.75 1.58 -1.44
N ILE A 65 8.41 1.39 -0.17
CA ILE A 65 9.23 0.58 0.74
C ILE A 65 9.30 -0.88 0.26
N ASN A 66 8.18 -1.47 -0.16
CA ASN A 66 8.18 -2.85 -0.62
C ASN A 66 8.90 -3.04 -1.96
N THR A 67 8.74 -2.11 -2.91
CA THR A 67 9.46 -2.19 -4.19
C THR A 67 10.95 -1.92 -4.02
N HIS A 68 11.33 -0.92 -3.23
CA HIS A 68 12.72 -0.56 -2.98
C HIS A 68 13.50 -1.68 -2.27
N THR A 69 12.87 -2.34 -1.30
CA THR A 69 13.48 -3.46 -0.57
C THR A 69 13.34 -4.79 -1.30
N VAL A 70 12.68 -4.80 -2.46
CA VAL A 70 12.42 -5.99 -3.29
C VAL A 70 11.72 -7.07 -2.47
N CYS A 71 10.66 -6.68 -1.76
CA CYS A 71 9.88 -7.55 -0.89
C CYS A 71 9.08 -8.56 -1.73
N LYS A 72 9.43 -9.83 -1.62
CA LYS A 72 8.92 -10.91 -2.50
C LYS A 72 7.95 -11.88 -1.82
N ASP A 73 7.44 -11.51 -0.65
CA ASP A 73 6.41 -12.24 0.10
C ASP A 73 5.27 -11.32 0.58
N TRP A 74 5.01 -10.25 -0.17
CA TRP A 74 4.25 -9.12 0.34
C TRP A 74 2.79 -9.12 -0.13
N LEU A 75 2.53 -9.09 -1.44
CA LEU A 75 1.18 -8.83 -1.96
C LEU A 75 0.20 -9.99 -1.76
N ASN A 76 0.69 -11.22 -1.78
CA ASN A 76 -0.13 -12.42 -1.63
C ASN A 76 -0.21 -12.96 -0.21
N TRP A 77 0.70 -12.53 0.68
CA TRP A 77 0.76 -12.99 2.06
C TRP A 77 0.74 -11.81 2.99
N ASN A 78 1.78 -10.98 3.00
CA ASN A 78 2.05 -10.06 4.09
C ASN A 78 1.48 -8.64 3.89
N THR A 79 0.17 -8.53 3.63
CA THR A 79 -0.53 -7.23 3.55
C THR A 79 -1.37 -6.93 4.78
N ALA A 80 -1.40 -5.65 5.17
CA ALA A 80 -2.20 -5.18 6.29
C ALA A 80 -2.60 -3.71 6.09
N TRP A 81 -3.86 -3.37 6.30
CA TRP A 81 -4.37 -2.01 6.17
C TRP A 81 -5.51 -1.73 7.14
N TRP A 82 -5.59 -0.50 7.62
CA TRP A 82 -6.49 -0.13 8.70
C TRP A 82 -7.01 1.30 8.58
N ARG A 83 -8.03 1.62 9.36
CA ARG A 83 -8.49 2.98 9.63
C ARG A 83 -9.03 3.10 11.04
N GLY A 84 -8.95 4.31 11.59
CA GLY A 84 -9.66 4.66 12.81
C GLY A 84 -11.16 4.86 12.60
N ARG A 85 -11.93 4.60 13.65
CA ARG A 85 -13.39 4.77 13.73
C ARG A 85 -13.82 5.71 14.84
N ASN A 86 -13.00 5.94 15.86
CA ASN A 86 -13.28 6.94 16.89
C ASN A 86 -13.34 8.33 16.23
N PRO A 87 -14.52 8.98 16.16
CA PRO A 87 -14.66 10.30 15.52
C PRO A 87 -13.90 11.41 16.26
N GLU A 88 -13.58 11.20 17.54
CA GLU A 88 -12.77 12.13 18.36
C GLU A 88 -11.26 11.92 18.13
N GLY A 89 -10.88 10.80 17.51
CA GLY A 89 -9.50 10.44 17.23
C GLY A 89 -8.97 10.88 15.87
N GLU A 90 -7.71 10.54 15.62
CA GLU A 90 -7.04 10.83 14.34
C GLU A 90 -7.03 9.59 13.43
N LYS A 91 -6.46 9.73 12.22
CA LYS A 91 -6.16 8.60 11.30
C LYS A 91 -7.41 7.85 10.80
N LEU A 92 -8.47 8.60 10.53
CA LEU A 92 -9.77 8.09 10.02
C LEU A 92 -9.77 7.62 8.56
N LYS A 93 -8.77 8.04 7.77
CA LYS A 93 -8.53 7.54 6.41
C LYS A 93 -7.88 6.15 6.47
N TRP A 94 -8.26 5.28 5.54
CA TRP A 94 -7.57 4.01 5.28
C TRP A 94 -6.09 4.25 5.03
N ARG A 95 -5.25 3.36 5.55
CA ARG A 95 -3.80 3.46 5.50
C ARG A 95 -3.18 2.07 5.59
N TYR A 96 -1.98 1.95 5.06
CA TYR A 96 -1.27 0.69 5.00
C TYR A 96 -0.32 0.52 6.16
N THR A 97 -0.04 -0.73 6.49
CA THR A 97 0.92 -1.14 7.52
C THR A 97 1.91 -2.12 6.93
N LEU A 98 3.18 -1.89 7.21
CA LEU A 98 4.23 -2.85 6.94
C LEU A 98 4.06 -4.08 7.85
N TRP A 99 4.07 -5.25 7.25
CA TRP A 99 3.90 -6.53 7.93
C TRP A 99 4.92 -7.51 7.36
N ASP A 100 5.66 -8.18 8.24
CA ASP A 100 6.54 -9.33 7.93
C ASP A 100 7.40 -9.20 6.66
N LEU A 101 8.40 -8.30 6.71
CA LEU A 101 9.32 -7.97 5.60
C LEU A 101 10.66 -8.75 5.67
N ASP A 102 10.65 -9.98 6.13
CA ASP A 102 11.86 -10.83 6.18
C ASP A 102 12.33 -11.30 4.78
N ALA A 103 11.42 -11.31 3.80
CA ALA A 103 11.64 -11.63 2.40
C ALA A 103 12.11 -10.43 1.55
N THR A 104 13.09 -9.68 2.05
CA THR A 104 13.63 -8.45 1.43
C THR A 104 15.14 -8.54 1.22
N PHE A 105 15.73 -7.57 0.52
CA PHE A 105 17.19 -7.41 0.36
C PHE A 105 17.90 -8.66 -0.18
N GLY A 106 17.26 -9.37 -1.12
CA GLY A 106 17.79 -10.60 -1.72
C GLY A 106 17.70 -11.84 -0.83
N HIS A 107 17.09 -11.74 0.36
CA HIS A 107 16.89 -12.86 1.28
C HIS A 107 15.54 -13.57 1.06
N TYR A 108 15.43 -14.85 1.44
CA TYR A 108 14.18 -15.67 1.44
C TYR A 108 13.62 -16.15 0.08
N ILE A 109 12.37 -16.63 0.06
CA ILE A 109 11.67 -17.24 -1.09
C ILE A 109 10.83 -16.20 -1.84
N ASN A 110 10.73 -16.31 -3.17
CA ASN A 110 9.88 -15.45 -4.01
C ASN A 110 8.46 -16.04 -4.11
N TYR A 111 7.59 -15.67 -3.18
CA TYR A 111 6.18 -16.09 -3.17
C TYR A 111 5.31 -15.21 -4.05
N THR A 112 5.63 -13.92 -4.20
CA THR A 112 4.89 -12.97 -5.04
C THR A 112 5.19 -13.12 -6.53
N SER A 113 6.16 -13.97 -6.90
CA SER A 113 6.59 -14.21 -8.29
C SER A 113 7.10 -12.94 -8.99
N ILE A 114 7.81 -12.07 -8.26
CA ILE A 114 8.40 -10.87 -8.84
C ILE A 114 9.43 -11.23 -9.94
N PRO A 115 9.43 -10.57 -11.11
CA PRO A 115 10.30 -10.90 -12.24
C PRO A 115 11.80 -10.86 -11.92
N ASN A 116 12.22 -9.82 -11.19
CA ASN A 116 13.59 -9.61 -10.77
C ASN A 116 13.66 -9.52 -9.24
N THR A 117 14.49 -10.36 -8.63
CA THR A 117 14.69 -10.41 -7.16
C THR A 117 16.04 -9.84 -6.73
N THR A 118 16.79 -9.25 -7.67
CA THR A 118 18.10 -8.66 -7.40
C THR A 118 17.96 -7.19 -6.97
N PRO A 119 19.01 -6.56 -6.43
CA PRO A 119 19.00 -5.13 -6.09
C PRO A 119 18.80 -4.17 -7.28
N THR A 120 18.75 -4.69 -8.51
CA THR A 120 18.48 -3.89 -9.72
C THR A 120 17.09 -4.19 -10.29
N ALA A 121 16.16 -4.68 -9.47
CA ALA A 121 14.76 -4.83 -9.84
C ALA A 121 14.17 -3.48 -10.27
N ASP A 122 13.34 -3.50 -11.30
CA ASP A 122 12.64 -2.29 -11.72
C ASP A 122 11.54 -2.00 -10.68
N PRO A 123 11.43 -0.79 -10.13
CA PRO A 123 10.33 -0.44 -9.23
C PRO A 123 8.94 -0.69 -9.83
N CYS A 124 8.81 -0.76 -11.15
CA CYS A 124 7.58 -1.09 -11.88
C CYS A 124 7.41 -2.58 -12.18
N ASP A 125 8.36 -3.45 -11.82
CA ASP A 125 8.23 -4.92 -11.94
C ASP A 125 7.01 -5.46 -11.18
N ASN A 126 6.48 -4.66 -10.25
CA ASN A 126 5.29 -4.96 -9.47
C ASN A 126 3.96 -4.48 -10.08
N GLU A 127 3.98 -3.89 -11.27
CA GLU A 127 2.75 -3.43 -11.94
C GLU A 127 2.20 -4.48 -12.92
N THR A 128 2.96 -5.56 -13.16
CA THR A 128 2.58 -6.64 -14.08
C THR A 128 2.36 -7.95 -13.32
N TYR A 129 1.19 -8.12 -12.70
CA TYR A 129 0.87 -9.33 -11.94
C TYR A 129 -0.34 -10.11 -12.43
N SER A 130 -0.36 -11.39 -12.05
CA SER A 130 -1.55 -12.23 -12.09
C SER A 130 -2.34 -12.09 -10.79
N THR A 131 -3.64 -12.33 -10.84
CA THR A 131 -4.55 -12.24 -9.66
C THR A 131 -4.13 -13.11 -8.47
N SER A 132 -3.30 -14.15 -8.67
CA SER A 132 -2.78 -14.97 -7.57
C SER A 132 -1.64 -14.32 -6.79
N SER A 133 -0.99 -13.30 -7.35
CA SER A 133 0.15 -12.61 -6.73
C SER A 133 -0.29 -11.41 -5.88
N ASP A 134 -1.49 -10.87 -6.15
CA ASP A 134 -2.13 -9.80 -5.40
C ASP A 134 -3.65 -10.06 -5.31
N PRO A 135 -4.09 -10.96 -4.42
CA PRO A 135 -5.48 -11.38 -4.33
C PRO A 135 -6.43 -10.28 -3.83
N GLN A 136 -5.90 -9.14 -3.36
CA GLN A 136 -6.68 -7.99 -2.88
C GLN A 136 -6.58 -6.79 -3.82
N GLY A 137 -5.90 -6.91 -4.96
CA GLY A 137 -5.79 -5.87 -5.98
C GLY A 137 -5.23 -4.56 -5.45
N HIS A 138 -4.24 -4.61 -4.56
CA HIS A 138 -3.56 -3.41 -4.06
C HIS A 138 -2.74 -2.69 -5.13
N VAL A 139 -2.16 -3.44 -6.07
CA VAL A 139 -1.45 -2.90 -7.23
C VAL A 139 -2.41 -2.21 -8.18
N ASP A 140 -3.62 -2.76 -8.38
CA ASP A 140 -4.65 -2.13 -9.21
C ASP A 140 -5.00 -0.73 -8.70
N LEU A 141 -5.01 -0.53 -7.37
CA LEU A 141 -5.23 0.80 -6.79
C LEU A 141 -4.17 1.80 -7.21
N ILE A 142 -2.88 1.42 -7.16
CA ILE A 142 -1.83 2.35 -7.54
C ILE A 142 -1.85 2.61 -9.05
N ILE A 143 -2.09 1.59 -9.87
CA ILE A 143 -2.18 1.74 -11.33
C ILE A 143 -3.28 2.73 -11.69
N SER A 144 -4.48 2.58 -11.12
CA SER A 144 -5.58 3.53 -11.32
C SER A 144 -5.21 4.93 -10.82
N LEU A 145 -4.65 5.06 -9.62
CA LEU A 145 -4.30 6.38 -9.07
C LEU A 145 -3.19 7.09 -9.85
N MET A 146 -2.27 6.36 -10.49
CA MET A 146 -1.22 6.92 -11.35
C MET A 146 -1.76 7.63 -12.59
N GLU A 147 -3.02 7.40 -13.00
CA GLU A 147 -3.68 8.17 -14.06
C GLU A 147 -3.86 9.66 -13.67
N ASN A 148 -3.88 9.97 -12.37
CA ASN A 148 -3.95 11.32 -11.87
C ASN A 148 -2.57 12.00 -11.83
N GLU A 149 -2.39 13.10 -12.55
CA GLU A 149 -1.10 13.82 -12.59
C GLU A 149 -0.62 14.31 -11.21
N THR A 150 -1.54 14.63 -10.30
CA THR A 150 -1.19 15.06 -8.93
C THR A 150 -0.65 13.88 -8.13
N PHE A 151 -1.32 12.73 -8.19
CA PHE A 151 -0.84 11.51 -7.54
C PHE A 151 0.51 11.07 -8.11
N HIS A 152 0.64 11.01 -9.44
CA HIS A 152 1.88 10.62 -10.11
C HIS A 152 3.05 11.54 -9.70
N SER A 153 2.83 12.86 -9.71
CA SER A 153 3.83 13.84 -9.27
C SER A 153 4.20 13.64 -7.79
N LEU A 154 3.22 13.36 -6.93
CA LEU A 154 3.46 13.09 -5.51
C LEU A 154 4.27 11.81 -5.31
N TYR A 155 3.96 10.73 -6.04
CA TYR A 155 4.70 9.47 -5.96
C TYR A 155 6.17 9.66 -6.34
N VAL A 156 6.43 10.29 -7.49
CA VAL A 156 7.80 10.53 -7.98
C VAL A 156 8.60 11.38 -7.00
N ASN A 157 8.01 12.49 -6.52
CA ASN A 157 8.69 13.36 -5.56
C ASN A 157 8.92 12.66 -4.22
N ARG A 158 7.94 11.90 -3.72
CA ARG A 158 8.08 11.17 -2.46
C ARG A 158 9.18 10.11 -2.54
N TYR A 159 9.28 9.39 -3.67
CA TYR A 159 10.33 8.43 -3.87
C TYR A 159 11.71 9.11 -3.96
N ALA A 160 11.82 10.21 -4.71
CA ALA A 160 13.05 11.00 -4.76
C ALA A 160 13.48 11.50 -3.37
N ASP A 161 12.55 11.99 -2.55
CA ASP A 161 12.83 12.44 -1.19
C ASP A 161 13.35 11.31 -0.29
N LEU A 162 12.74 10.12 -0.37
CA LEU A 162 13.17 8.95 0.38
C LEU A 162 14.57 8.47 -0.06
N LEU A 163 14.84 8.44 -1.36
CA LEU A 163 16.17 8.08 -1.91
C LEU A 163 17.27 9.06 -1.50
N ASN A 164 16.93 10.34 -1.33
CA ASN A 164 17.85 11.36 -0.85
C ASN A 164 17.92 11.44 0.70
N SER A 165 17.23 10.55 1.41
CA SER A 165 17.22 10.50 2.87
C SER A 165 17.37 9.07 3.40
N TYR A 166 16.31 8.47 3.90
CA TYR A 166 16.35 7.21 4.64
C TYR A 166 16.55 5.97 3.78
N LEU A 167 16.29 6.05 2.47
CA LEU A 167 16.58 4.97 1.52
C LEU A 167 17.94 5.16 0.81
N SER A 168 18.72 6.17 1.21
CA SER A 168 20.07 6.33 0.69
C SER A 168 21.01 5.25 1.23
N CYS A 169 22.11 5.01 0.50
CA CYS A 169 23.11 4.03 0.90
C CYS A 169 23.70 4.31 2.30
N ASP A 170 23.77 5.57 2.73
CA ASP A 170 24.36 5.93 4.03
C ASP A 170 23.46 5.55 5.23
N TYR A 171 22.15 5.43 5.01
CA TYR A 171 21.17 5.12 6.05
C TYR A 171 20.70 3.67 6.05
N MET A 172 20.77 2.99 4.90
CA MET A 172 20.28 1.62 4.71
C MET A 172 21.30 0.52 5.09
N ILE A 173 22.36 0.86 5.87
CA ILE A 173 23.45 -0.05 6.28
C ILE A 173 23.13 -0.75 7.61
#